data_AF-A0A2N7B345-F1
#
_entry.id   AF-A0A2N7B345-F1
#
_cell.length_a   1.000
_cell.length_b   1.000
_cell.length_c   1.000
_cell.angle_alpha   90.00
_cell.angle_beta   90.00
_cell.angle_gamma   90.00
#
_symmetry.space_group_name_H-M   'P 1'
#
loop_
_entity.id
_entity.type
_entity.pdbx_description
1 polymer ?
#
loop_
_entity_poly.entity_id
_entity_poly.type
_entity_poly.pdbx_seq_one_letter_code
_entity_poly.pdbx_strand_id
1 'polypeptide(L)' 'LEGKTEEQKQKLALALIKAAREVIGYGDESYSVTIEDFSTKSWFDTVYEQEIMGKKDILYKAPGYKDYRK' A
#
# COMPACT_ATOMS: atom_id res chain seq x y z
N LEU A 1 -8.95 -3.87 1.17
CA LEU A 1 -10.02 -4.56 0.41
C LEU A 1 -9.62 -6.02 0.29
N GLU A 2 -10.40 -6.91 0.88
CA GLU A 2 -10.20 -8.35 0.82
C GLU A 2 -10.43 -8.93 -0.59
N GLY A 3 -9.90 -10.13 -0.86
CA GLY A 3 -10.21 -10.89 -2.07
C GLY A 3 -9.08 -11.00 -3.10
N LYS A 4 -7.81 -10.87 -2.71
CA LYS A 4 -6.65 -11.24 -3.53
C LYS A 4 -6.07 -12.56 -3.04
N THR A 5 -5.61 -13.40 -3.96
CA THR A 5 -4.99 -14.70 -3.59
C THR A 5 -3.58 -14.48 -3.04
N GLU A 6 -3.07 -15.43 -2.25
CA GLU A 6 -1.70 -15.36 -1.73
C GLU A 6 -0.65 -15.34 -2.86
N GLU A 7 -0.90 -16.04 -3.97
CA GLU A 7 -0.03 -15.98 -5.16
C GLU A 7 0.04 -14.57 -5.75
N GLN A 8 -1.10 -13.86 -5.83
CA GLN A 8 -1.12 -12.47 -6.30
C GLN A 8 -0.34 -11.54 -5.36
N LYS A 9 -0.46 -11.74 -4.04
CA LYS A 9 0.28 -10.97 -3.03
C LYS A 9 1.80 -11.20 -3.15
N GLN A 10 2.23 -12.45 -3.28
CA GLN A 10 3.65 -12.79 -3.48
C GLN A 10 4.21 -12.19 -4.77
N LYS A 11 3.47 -12.30 -5.88
CA LYS A 11 3.87 -11.71 -7.17
C LYS A 11 3.99 -10.19 -7.08
N LEU A 12 3.08 -9.53 -6.38
CA LEU A 12 3.14 -8.08 -6.17
C LEU A 12 4.36 -7.69 -5.33
N ALA A 13 4.65 -8.39 -4.24
CA ALA A 13 5.80 -8.11 -3.38
C ALA A 13 7.12 -8.16 -4.16
N LEU A 14 7.31 -9.21 -4.98
CA LEU A 14 8.49 -9.34 -5.85
C LEU A 14 8.59 -8.20 -6.87
N ALA A 15 7.48 -7.81 -7.48
CA ALA A 15 7.44 -6.72 -8.46
C ALA A 15 7.79 -5.36 -7.82
N LEU A 16 7.30 -5.09 -6.60
CA LEU A 16 7.60 -3.87 -5.86
C LEU A 16 9.08 -3.78 -5.47
N ILE A 17 9.65 -4.87 -4.94
CA ILE A 17 11.09 -4.91 -4.59
C ILE A 17 11.94 -4.68 -5.83
N LYS A 18 11.60 -5.34 -6.96
CA LYS A 18 12.31 -5.12 -8.22
C LYS A 18 12.28 -3.65 -8.64
N ALA A 19 11.11 -3.01 -8.62
CA ALA A 19 10.99 -1.60 -8.98
C ALA A 19 11.77 -0.68 -8.01
N ALA A 20 11.72 -0.96 -6.71
CA ALA A 20 12.46 -0.20 -5.70
C ALA A 20 13.98 -0.30 -5.93
N ARG A 21 14.49 -1.51 -6.22
CA ARG A 21 15.90 -1.72 -6.59
C ARG A 21 16.30 -0.93 -7.81
N GLU A 22 15.49 -0.95 -8.86
CA GLU A 22 15.78 -0.24 -10.12
C GLU A 22 15.80 1.29 -9.96
N VAL A 23 14.95 1.84 -9.09
CA VAL A 23 14.81 3.30 -8.90
C VAL A 23 15.76 3.84 -7.81
N ILE A 24 15.94 3.12 -6.71
CA ILE A 24 16.67 3.60 -5.52
C ILE A 24 18.07 2.98 -5.41
N GLY A 25 18.29 1.76 -5.92
CA GLY A 25 19.62 1.16 -6.05
C GLY A 25 20.13 0.33 -4.87
N TYR A 26 19.37 0.17 -3.77
CA TYR A 26 19.76 -0.75 -2.68
C TYR A 26 19.52 -2.24 -3.03
N GLY A 27 20.16 -3.14 -2.27
CA GLY A 27 20.00 -4.60 -2.40
C GLY A 27 18.69 -5.14 -1.80
N ASP A 28 18.33 -6.37 -2.16
CA ASP A 28 17.08 -7.04 -1.77
C ASP A 28 16.90 -7.09 -0.25
N GLU A 29 17.99 -7.27 0.49
CA GLU A 29 18.03 -7.33 1.95
C GLU A 29 17.60 -6.02 2.63
N SER A 30 17.59 -4.91 1.89
CA SER A 30 17.18 -3.59 2.40
C SER A 30 15.68 -3.34 2.30
N TYR A 31 14.91 -4.23 1.66
CA TYR A 31 13.48 -4.04 1.42
C TYR A 31 12.62 -5.11 2.09
N SER A 32 11.52 -4.68 2.68
CA SER A 32 10.47 -5.54 3.20
C SER A 32 9.10 -5.07 2.70
N VAL A 33 8.17 -6.00 2.48
CA VAL A 33 6.82 -5.71 2.01
C VAL A 33 5.82 -6.50 2.86
N THR A 34 4.91 -5.79 3.51
CA THR A 34 3.74 -6.38 4.18
C THR A 34 2.49 -6.04 3.35
N ILE A 35 1.63 -7.04 3.12
CA ILE A 35 0.35 -6.86 2.41
C ILE A 35 -0.78 -7.31 3.34
N GLU A 36 -1.61 -6.36 3.74
CA GLU A 36 -2.71 -6.57 4.67
C GLU A 36 -4.06 -6.43 3.96
N ASP A 37 -4.99 -7.31 4.32
CA ASP A 37 -6.36 -7.23 3.86
C ASP A 37 -7.21 -6.44 4.85
N PHE A 38 -8.14 -5.66 4.31
CA PHE A 38 -9.08 -4.85 5.09
C PHE A 38 -10.46 -4.95 4.48
N SER A 39 -11.48 -5.09 5.31
CA SER A 39 -12.87 -4.80 4.93
C SER A 39 -13.00 -3.34 4.47
N THR A 40 -14.04 -3.02 3.69
CA THR A 40 -14.30 -1.63 3.28
C THR A 40 -14.45 -0.70 4.48
N LYS A 41 -15.13 -1.15 5.55
CA LYS A 41 -15.33 -0.35 6.75
C LYS A 41 -13.99 -0.06 7.45
N SER A 42 -13.22 -1.10 7.77
CA SER A 42 -11.93 -0.93 8.44
C SER A 42 -10.94 -0.14 7.59
N TRP A 43 -10.94 -0.32 6.26
CA TRP A 43 -10.08 0.42 5.34
C TRP A 43 -10.16 1.93 5.54
N PHE A 44 -11.37 2.48 5.61
CA PHE A 44 -11.48 3.93 5.73
C PHE A 44 -11.07 4.44 7.12
N ASP A 45 -11.51 3.74 8.16
CA ASP A 45 -11.32 4.17 9.55
C ASP A 45 -9.85 4.02 9.98
N THR A 46 -9.12 3.03 9.44
CA THR A 46 -7.73 2.74 9.83
C THR A 46 -6.70 3.21 8.81
N VAL A 47 -6.95 3.05 7.51
CA VAL A 47 -5.95 3.34 6.47
C VAL A 47 -6.20 4.71 5.83
N TYR A 48 -7.43 4.97 5.37
CA TYR A 48 -7.69 6.22 4.65
C TYR A 48 -7.52 7.45 5.55
N GLU A 49 -8.14 7.47 6.72
CA GLU A 49 -8.08 8.64 7.59
C GLU A 49 -6.68 8.84 8.20
N GLN A 50 -6.08 7.77 8.73
CA GLN A 50 -4.81 7.87 9.47
C GLN A 50 -3.59 7.84 8.54
N GLU A 51 -3.47 6.81 7.70
CA GLU A 51 -2.24 6.55 6.94
C GLU A 51 -2.16 7.35 5.64
N ILE A 52 -3.30 7.68 5.01
CA ILE A 52 -3.32 8.48 3.78
C ILE A 52 -3.52 9.96 4.14
N MET A 53 -4.64 10.29 4.80
CA MET A 53 -5.02 11.67 5.04
C MET A 53 -4.25 12.31 6.20
N GLY A 54 -3.79 11.51 7.17
CA GLY A 54 -2.94 11.96 8.28
C GLY A 54 -1.47 12.17 7.89
N LYS A 55 -1.00 11.58 6.78
CA LYS A 55 0.40 11.67 6.29
C LYS A 55 0.52 12.35 4.92
N LYS A 56 -0.38 13.31 4.64
CA LYS A 56 -0.48 13.98 3.33
C LYS A 56 0.80 14.67 2.88
N ASP A 57 1.59 15.16 3.82
CA ASP A 57 2.87 15.83 3.59
C ASP A 57 3.92 14.92 2.93
N ILE A 58 3.81 13.62 3.15
CA ILE A 58 4.69 12.60 2.56
C ILE A 58 3.95 11.66 1.59
N LEU A 59 2.76 12.05 1.12
CA LEU A 59 1.95 11.27 0.19
C LEU A 59 2.31 11.58 -1.27
N TYR A 60 3.18 10.76 -1.86
CA TYR A 60 3.61 10.92 -3.25
C TYR A 60 2.56 10.52 -4.30
N LYS A 61 1.56 9.72 -3.92
CA LYS A 61 0.43 9.33 -4.78
C LYS A 61 -0.88 9.30 -4.01
N ALA A 62 -1.75 10.27 -4.25
CA ALA A 62 -3.09 10.29 -3.67
C ALA A 62 -4.04 9.26 -4.31
N PRO A 63 -5.03 8.73 -3.56
CA PRO A 63 -6.11 7.94 -4.13
C PRO A 63 -6.95 8.77 -5.11
N GLY A 64 -7.51 8.13 -6.14
CA GLY A 64 -8.44 8.77 -7.08
C GLY A 64 -9.87 8.94 -6.54
N TYR A 65 -10.12 8.52 -5.31
CA TYR A 65 -11.42 8.58 -4.64
C TYR A 65 -11.34 9.43 -3.37
N LYS A 66 -12.51 9.88 -2.90
CA LYS A 66 -12.70 10.56 -1.62
C LYS A 66 -13.56 9.70 -0.70
N ASP A 67 -13.43 9.91 0.60
CA ASP A 67 -14.42 9.37 1.55
C ASP A 67 -15.70 10.20 1.44
N TYR A 68 -16.77 9.59 0.91
CA TYR A 68 -18.10 10.20 0.76
C TYR A 68 -19.01 9.94 1.96
N ARG A 69 -18.50 9.30 3.03
CA ARG A 69 -19.25 9.07 4.27
C ARG A 69 -19.27 10.32 5.18
N LYS A 70 -18.60 11.40 4.77
CA LYS A 70 -18.60 12.71 5.42
C LYS A 70 -19.30 13.74 4.54
#